data_AF-A0A259FSC0-F1
#
_entry.id   AF-A0A259FSC0-F1
#
_cell.length_a   1.000
_cell.length_b   1.000
_cell.length_c   1.000
_cell.angle_alpha   90.00
_cell.angle_beta   90.00
_cell.angle_gamma   90.00
#
_symmetry.space_group_name_H-M   'P 1'
#
loop_
_entity.id
_entity.type
_entity.pdbx_description
1 polymer ?
#
loop_
_entity_poly.entity_id
_entity_poly.type
_entity_poly.pdbx_seq_one_letter_code
_entity_poly.pdbx_strand_id
1 'polypeptide(L)'
;MQDTTLYEHLLGLKSPWSVKSVDLSLEEQRVVVEVVIKPGQVWADPIDNTRRAHINGWSERQWRHLDIPQAGIVHDRFHVAKYLGDAVDAVRKQEHRSLLQAGGSPLTGSKWAWQKTYADGHSSEAVAFRALNLLNLKTSRAWRIKETFREFWRYRYTGAAKRFFDAWSNNAMRSRLEPVKKVVRMLRRHEAGLLNYSKHRISNACAEGFNSAIQLIKANARGFRNFTNYRARILFHCGKLDIRLG
;
A
#
# COMPACT_ATOMS: atom_id res chain seq x y z
N MET A 1 6.61 -18.96 -10.00
CA MET A 1 7.61 -18.36 -10.91
C MET A 1 8.53 -17.53 -10.04
N GLN A 2 9.62 -18.11 -9.56
CA GLN A 2 10.60 -17.40 -8.73
C GLN A 2 11.46 -16.55 -9.67
N ASP A 3 11.38 -15.23 -9.51
CA ASP A 3 12.00 -14.26 -10.40
C ASP A 3 13.49 -14.11 -10.05
N THR A 4 14.34 -15.01 -10.56
CA THR A 4 15.79 -14.98 -10.34
C THR A 4 16.42 -13.67 -10.80
N THR A 5 15.87 -13.06 -11.86
CA THR A 5 16.25 -11.75 -12.41
C THR A 5 16.11 -10.60 -11.41
N LEU A 6 15.09 -10.63 -10.55
CA LEU A 6 14.90 -9.63 -9.50
C LEU A 6 16.05 -9.69 -8.50
N TYR A 7 16.41 -10.90 -8.07
CA TYR A 7 17.47 -11.11 -7.09
C TYR A 7 18.87 -10.83 -7.66
N GLU A 8 19.10 -11.08 -8.95
CA GLU A 8 20.32 -10.64 -9.63
C GLU A 8 20.50 -9.13 -9.55
N HIS A 9 19.46 -8.35 -9.86
CA HIS A 9 19.49 -6.90 -9.75
C HIS A 9 19.63 -6.43 -8.30
N LEU A 10 18.89 -7.05 -7.37
CA LEU A 10 18.88 -6.65 -5.96
C LEU A 10 20.25 -6.86 -5.29
N LEU A 11 20.92 -7.96 -5.63
CA LEU A 11 22.27 -8.27 -5.15
C LEU A 11 23.38 -7.54 -5.94
N GLY A 12 23.01 -6.79 -6.98
CA GLY A 12 23.98 -6.07 -7.82
C GLY A 12 24.96 -7.00 -8.55
N LEU A 13 24.55 -8.23 -8.86
CA LEU A 13 25.42 -9.21 -9.50
C LEU A 13 25.78 -8.75 -10.91
N LYS A 14 27.05 -8.95 -11.27
CA LYS A 14 27.57 -8.71 -12.62
C LYS A 14 28.13 -10.02 -13.18
N SER A 15 28.15 -10.12 -14.50
CA SER A 15 28.85 -11.21 -15.19
C SER A 15 30.26 -11.39 -14.60
N PRO A 16 30.68 -12.63 -14.27
CA PRO A 16 30.09 -13.91 -14.68
C PRO A 16 29.11 -14.54 -13.67
N TRP A 17 28.72 -13.82 -12.62
CA TRP A 17 27.82 -14.31 -11.57
C TRP A 17 26.35 -14.20 -12.00
N SER A 18 25.55 -15.19 -11.60
CA SER A 18 24.10 -15.26 -11.85
C SER A 18 23.38 -16.01 -10.73
N VAL A 19 22.08 -15.76 -10.55
CA VAL A 19 21.26 -16.48 -9.57
C VAL A 19 20.79 -17.81 -10.18
N LYS A 20 21.15 -18.91 -9.55
CA LYS A 20 20.70 -20.26 -9.93
C LYS A 20 19.32 -20.58 -9.39
N SER A 21 19.08 -20.26 -8.10
CA SER A 21 17.83 -20.58 -7.42
C SER A 21 17.54 -19.58 -6.30
N VAL A 22 16.26 -19.46 -5.94
CA VAL A 22 15.79 -18.65 -4.82
C VAL A 22 14.81 -19.48 -4.01
N ASP A 23 15.10 -19.77 -2.76
CA ASP A 23 14.19 -20.44 -1.84
C ASP A 23 13.63 -19.42 -0.83
N LEU A 24 12.31 -19.40 -0.67
CA LEU A 24 11.58 -18.45 0.17
C LEU A 24 10.76 -19.22 1.20
N SER A 25 11.13 -19.11 2.48
CA SER A 25 10.35 -19.61 3.60
C SER A 25 9.66 -18.46 4.33
N LEU A 26 8.33 -18.41 4.23
CA LEU A 26 7.52 -17.42 4.94
C LEU A 26 7.42 -17.71 6.45
N GLU A 27 7.44 -18.99 6.81
CA GLU A 27 7.39 -19.44 8.21
C GLU A 27 8.67 -19.06 8.95
N GLU A 28 9.84 -19.29 8.32
CA GLU A 28 11.14 -18.95 8.88
C GLU A 28 11.56 -17.50 8.60
N GLN A 29 10.74 -16.73 7.87
CA GLN A 29 11.06 -15.38 7.40
C GLN A 29 12.43 -15.29 6.71
N ARG A 30 12.74 -16.31 5.89
CA ARG A 30 14.07 -16.51 5.30
C ARG A 30 13.99 -16.55 3.79
N VAL A 31 14.99 -15.95 3.15
CA VAL A 31 15.25 -16.12 1.71
C VAL A 31 16.67 -16.65 1.54
N VAL A 32 16.82 -17.73 0.80
CA VAL A 32 18.12 -18.29 0.39
C VAL A 32 18.27 -18.09 -1.10
N VAL A 33 19.32 -17.39 -1.51
CA VAL A 33 19.63 -17.16 -2.93
C VAL A 33 20.91 -17.89 -3.26
N GLU A 34 20.84 -18.87 -4.17
CA GLU A 34 21.99 -19.60 -4.66
C GLU A 34 22.60 -18.84 -5.83
N VAL A 35 23.82 -18.33 -5.65
CA VAL A 35 24.56 -17.59 -6.69
C VAL A 35 25.66 -18.48 -7.25
N VAL A 36 25.74 -18.56 -8.57
CA VAL A 36 26.72 -19.38 -9.29
C VAL A 36 27.45 -18.57 -10.35
N ILE A 37 28.63 -19.05 -10.73
CA ILE A 37 29.34 -18.56 -11.92
C ILE A 37 28.81 -19.34 -13.13
N LYS A 38 28.54 -18.63 -14.23
CA LYS A 38 28.08 -19.29 -15.46
C LYS A 38 29.09 -20.35 -15.95
N PRO A 39 28.62 -21.51 -16.43
CA PRO A 39 29.50 -22.52 -17.02
C PRO A 39 30.33 -21.95 -18.17
N GLY A 40 31.59 -22.37 -18.28
CA GLY A 40 32.49 -21.95 -19.36
C GLY A 40 33.27 -20.65 -19.10
N GLN A 41 33.14 -20.04 -17.91
CA GLN A 41 33.93 -18.87 -17.57
C GLN A 41 35.43 -19.17 -17.54
N VAL A 42 36.19 -18.39 -18.30
CA VAL A 42 37.65 -18.44 -18.32
C VAL A 42 38.18 -17.41 -17.33
N TRP A 43 39.11 -17.84 -16.48
CA TRP A 43 39.80 -16.96 -15.53
C TRP A 43 41.18 -16.66 -16.05
N ALA A 44 41.61 -15.40 -15.93
CA ALA A 44 42.99 -15.04 -16.19
C ALA A 44 43.84 -15.31 -14.95
N ASP A 45 45.10 -15.66 -15.14
CA ASP A 45 46.06 -15.81 -14.05
C ASP A 45 46.22 -14.45 -13.34
N PRO A 46 46.07 -14.41 -12.00
CA PRO A 46 46.10 -13.15 -11.24
C PRO A 46 47.48 -12.47 -11.22
N ILE A 47 48.54 -13.18 -11.62
CA ILE A 47 49.91 -12.68 -11.73
C ILE A 47 50.24 -12.35 -13.20
N ASP A 48 49.76 -13.16 -14.15
CA ASP A 48 49.97 -12.95 -15.59
C ASP A 48 48.63 -12.98 -16.35
N ASN A 49 48.06 -11.79 -16.57
CA ASN A 49 46.75 -11.61 -17.21
C ASN A 49 46.67 -12.09 -18.68
N THR A 50 47.78 -12.63 -19.23
CA THR A 50 47.83 -13.25 -20.57
C THR A 50 47.61 -14.77 -20.55
N ARG A 51 47.62 -15.39 -19.37
CA ARG A 51 47.47 -16.85 -19.20
C ARG A 51 46.13 -17.21 -18.60
N ARG A 52 45.63 -18.40 -18.94
CA ARG A 52 44.42 -18.98 -18.35
C ARG A 52 44.75 -19.56 -16.98
N ALA A 53 44.01 -19.16 -15.95
CA ALA A 53 44.06 -19.80 -14.65
C ALA A 53 43.31 -21.14 -14.70
N HIS A 54 43.97 -22.19 -14.20
CA HIS A 54 43.33 -23.47 -13.93
C HIS A 54 42.66 -23.42 -12.55
N ILE A 55 41.35 -23.71 -12.52
CA ILE A 55 40.59 -23.80 -11.26
C ILE A 55 40.79 -25.21 -10.70
N ASN A 56 41.61 -25.35 -9.67
CA ASN A 56 41.91 -26.65 -9.04
C ASN A 56 40.87 -27.07 -7.98
N GLY A 57 39.85 -26.23 -7.74
CA GLY A 57 38.76 -26.51 -6.81
C GLY A 57 37.94 -25.26 -6.51
N TRP A 58 36.77 -25.46 -5.90
CA TRP A 58 35.94 -24.39 -5.37
C TRP A 58 35.35 -24.82 -4.02
N SER A 59 35.00 -23.85 -3.19
CA SER A 59 34.28 -24.07 -1.93
C SER A 59 32.98 -23.26 -1.97
N GLU A 60 31.90 -23.87 -1.51
CA GLU A 60 30.68 -23.11 -1.25
C GLU A 60 30.93 -22.15 -0.09
N ARG A 61 30.55 -20.90 -0.28
CA ARG A 61 30.60 -19.89 0.76
C ARG A 61 29.18 -19.38 0.98
N GLN A 62 28.77 -19.39 2.24
CA GLN A 62 27.50 -18.83 2.65
C GLN A 62 27.77 -17.45 3.25
N TRP A 63 27.20 -16.43 2.61
CA TRP A 63 27.17 -15.08 3.17
C TRP A 63 25.76 -14.82 3.67
N ARG A 64 25.65 -14.39 4.91
CA ARG A 64 24.47 -13.63 5.32
C ARG A 64 24.59 -12.29 4.62
N HIS A 65 23.88 -12.11 3.49
CA HIS A 65 23.61 -10.77 2.98
C HIS A 65 23.04 -9.98 4.17
N LEU A 66 23.40 -8.69 4.30
CA LEU A 66 22.70 -7.83 5.27
C LEU A 66 21.23 -8.19 5.14
N ASP A 67 20.54 -8.44 6.27
CA ASP A 67 19.08 -8.58 6.23
C ASP A 67 18.58 -7.45 5.30
N ILE A 68 17.57 -7.60 4.46
CA ILE A 68 17.03 -6.42 3.73
C ILE A 68 16.10 -5.70 4.73
N PRO A 69 16.54 -4.91 5.74
CA PRO A 69 15.83 -4.89 7.03
C PRO A 69 15.54 -3.48 7.54
N GLN A 70 15.64 -2.47 6.69
CA GLN A 70 15.52 -1.06 7.05
C GLN A 70 14.51 -0.34 6.17
N ALA A 71 13.84 -1.06 5.27
CA ALA A 71 12.66 -0.54 4.63
C ALA A 71 11.50 -0.59 5.64
N GLY A 72 11.28 0.52 6.34
CA GLY A 72 10.09 0.68 7.17
C GLY A 72 8.84 0.56 6.29
N ILE A 73 7.92 -0.33 6.65
CA ILE A 73 6.62 -0.42 5.98
C ILE A 73 5.86 0.88 6.28
N VAL A 74 5.41 1.58 5.25
CA VAL A 74 4.55 2.77 5.37
C VAL A 74 3.14 2.38 4.93
N HIS A 75 2.16 2.50 5.82
CA HIS A 75 0.77 2.23 5.47
C HIS A 75 0.15 3.40 4.71
N ASP A 76 -0.60 3.08 3.67
CA ASP A 76 -1.18 4.05 2.76
C ASP A 76 -2.40 4.80 3.36
N ARG A 77 -2.39 6.12 3.20
CA ARG A 77 -3.43 7.03 3.71
C ARG A 77 -4.81 6.79 3.07
N PHE A 78 -4.87 6.52 1.77
CA PHE A 78 -6.11 6.27 1.04
C PHE A 78 -6.81 5.02 1.55
N HIS A 79 -6.08 3.92 1.76
CA HIS A 79 -6.66 2.70 2.32
C HIS A 79 -7.22 2.92 3.73
N VAL A 80 -6.50 3.64 4.59
CA VAL A 80 -7.00 3.97 5.94
C VAL A 80 -8.25 4.85 5.87
N ALA A 81 -8.26 5.86 5.00
CA ALA A 81 -9.43 6.72 4.79
C ALA A 81 -10.63 5.91 4.26
N LYS A 82 -10.40 4.96 3.35
CA LYS A 82 -11.41 4.03 2.83
C LYS A 82 -11.99 3.17 3.95
N TYR A 83 -11.16 2.53 4.77
CA TYR A 83 -11.64 1.70 5.88
C TYR A 83 -12.50 2.49 6.88
N LEU A 84 -12.09 3.72 7.21
CA LEU A 84 -12.88 4.61 8.05
C LEU A 84 -14.20 5.02 7.37
N GLY A 85 -14.16 5.33 6.07
CA GLY A 85 -15.36 5.60 5.26
C GLY A 85 -16.33 4.42 5.25
N ASP A 86 -15.85 3.21 5.03
CA ASP A 86 -16.65 1.98 5.03
C ASP A 86 -17.29 1.73 6.40
N ALA A 87 -16.56 2.02 7.50
CA ALA A 87 -17.12 1.95 8.85
C ALA A 87 -18.24 2.98 9.08
N VAL A 88 -18.11 4.21 8.55
CA VAL A 88 -19.19 5.22 8.59
C VAL A 88 -20.42 4.74 7.83
N ASP A 89 -20.26 4.19 6.62
CA ASP A 89 -21.40 3.67 5.85
C ASP A 89 -22.04 2.45 6.52
N ALA A 90 -21.26 1.59 7.18
CA ALA A 90 -21.78 0.48 7.96
C ALA A 90 -22.64 0.96 9.15
N VAL A 91 -22.16 1.95 9.91
CA VAL A 91 -22.95 2.58 10.99
C VAL A 91 -24.22 3.23 10.41
N ARG A 92 -24.10 3.97 9.31
CA ARG A 92 -25.23 4.59 8.62
C ARG A 92 -26.28 3.58 8.21
N LYS A 93 -25.90 2.46 7.61
CA LYS A 93 -26.82 1.39 7.20
C LYS A 93 -27.53 0.75 8.39
N GLN A 94 -26.82 0.56 9.51
CA GLN A 94 -27.42 0.02 10.73
C GLN A 94 -28.45 0.99 11.31
N GLU A 95 -28.06 2.25 11.49
CA GLU A 95 -28.92 3.29 12.05
C GLU A 95 -30.12 3.63 11.15
N HIS A 96 -29.89 3.71 9.84
CA HIS A 96 -30.94 3.96 8.85
C HIS A 96 -32.06 2.90 8.92
N ARG A 97 -31.69 1.61 9.03
CA ARG A 97 -32.68 0.53 9.17
C ARG A 97 -33.49 0.65 10.46
N SER A 98 -32.84 0.94 11.59
CA SER A 98 -33.54 1.15 12.86
C SER A 98 -34.49 2.35 12.82
N LEU A 99 -34.09 3.45 12.19
CA LEU A 99 -34.92 4.65 12.07
C LEU A 99 -36.11 4.44 11.13
N LEU A 100 -35.92 3.72 10.01
CA LEU A 100 -37.03 3.36 9.12
C LEU A 100 -38.09 2.51 9.84
N GLN A 101 -37.69 1.59 10.71
CA GLN A 101 -38.62 0.82 11.55
C GLN A 101 -39.39 1.70 12.55
N ALA A 102 -38.84 2.85 12.92
CA ALA A 102 -39.45 3.81 13.85
C ALA A 102 -40.27 4.91 13.15
N GLY A 103 -40.54 4.80 11.85
CA GLY A 103 -41.44 5.71 11.13
C GLY A 103 -40.76 6.69 10.16
N GLY A 104 -39.42 6.68 10.05
CA GLY A 104 -38.73 7.50 9.07
C GLY A 104 -37.26 7.73 9.38
N SER A 105 -36.46 8.06 8.36
CA SER A 105 -35.03 8.25 8.53
C SER A 105 -34.50 9.47 7.79
N PRO A 106 -33.82 10.43 8.48
CA PRO A 106 -33.12 11.54 7.83
C PRO A 106 -31.88 11.08 7.04
N LEU A 107 -31.47 9.81 7.17
CA LEU A 107 -30.33 9.24 6.45
C LEU A 107 -30.64 8.80 5.01
N THR A 108 -31.88 8.89 4.54
CA THR A 108 -32.27 8.52 3.16
C THR A 108 -31.48 9.37 2.15
N GLY A 109 -30.84 8.73 1.17
CA GLY A 109 -30.02 9.43 0.17
C GLY A 109 -28.72 10.07 0.68
N SER A 110 -28.44 10.04 1.99
CA SER A 110 -27.33 10.81 2.59
C SER A 110 -25.93 10.19 2.43
N LYS A 111 -25.79 8.98 1.86
CA LYS A 111 -24.53 8.20 1.84
C LYS A 111 -23.31 9.03 1.43
N TRP A 112 -23.41 9.73 0.30
CA TRP A 112 -22.29 10.45 -0.27
C TRP A 112 -21.89 11.68 0.55
N ALA A 113 -22.85 12.31 1.23
CA ALA A 113 -22.57 13.43 2.12
C ALA A 113 -21.65 13.01 3.29
N TRP A 114 -21.84 11.81 3.83
CA TRP A 114 -20.95 11.23 4.86
C TRP A 114 -19.58 10.76 4.32
N GLN A 115 -19.43 10.59 3.01
CA GLN A 115 -18.14 10.21 2.43
C GLN A 115 -17.28 11.39 2.02
N LYS A 116 -17.92 12.52 1.70
CA LYS A 116 -17.24 13.76 1.33
C LYS A 116 -16.54 14.41 2.53
N THR A 117 -15.52 15.19 2.18
CA THR A 117 -14.89 16.17 3.05
C THR A 117 -15.35 17.55 2.60
N TYR A 118 -15.71 18.41 3.54
CA TYR A 118 -16.09 19.81 3.30
C TYR A 118 -14.99 20.72 3.81
N ALA A 119 -14.00 21.03 2.97
CA ALA A 119 -12.82 21.81 3.36
C ALA A 119 -13.11 23.32 3.46
N ASP A 120 -14.03 23.80 2.63
CA ASP A 120 -14.50 25.18 2.57
C ASP A 120 -15.51 25.51 3.67
N GLY A 121 -16.34 24.55 4.08
CA GLY A 121 -17.35 24.68 5.13
C GLY A 121 -18.54 25.60 4.79
N HIS A 122 -18.50 26.29 3.65
CA HIS A 122 -19.44 27.34 3.25
C HIS A 122 -20.24 27.03 1.97
N SER A 123 -19.87 26.04 1.16
CA SER A 123 -20.70 25.59 0.04
C SER A 123 -22.10 25.19 0.51
N SER A 124 -23.09 25.33 -0.39
CA SER A 124 -24.47 24.92 -0.14
C SER A 124 -24.55 23.45 0.30
N GLU A 125 -23.73 22.57 -0.27
CA GLU A 125 -23.60 21.18 0.17
C GLU A 125 -23.06 21.06 1.60
N ALA A 126 -22.06 21.87 1.98
CA ALA A 126 -21.49 21.87 3.33
C ALA A 126 -22.49 22.36 4.38
N VAL A 127 -23.29 23.38 4.05
CA VAL A 127 -24.35 23.90 4.92
C VAL A 127 -25.45 22.86 5.11
N ALA A 128 -25.93 22.24 4.03
CA ALA A 128 -26.92 21.17 4.09
C ALA A 128 -26.43 19.97 4.90
N PHE A 129 -25.17 19.56 4.68
CA PHE A 129 -24.55 18.49 5.46
C PHE A 129 -24.40 18.86 6.95
N ARG A 130 -24.07 20.11 7.26
CA ARG A 130 -23.95 20.58 8.65
C ARG A 130 -25.26 20.41 9.41
N ALA A 131 -26.39 20.77 8.80
CA ALA A 131 -27.71 20.57 9.39
C ALA A 131 -27.97 19.08 9.70
N LEU A 132 -27.66 18.19 8.74
CA LEU A 132 -27.78 16.74 8.93
C LEU A 132 -26.84 16.22 10.05
N ASN A 133 -25.60 16.70 10.10
CA ASN A 133 -24.61 16.29 11.08
C ASN A 133 -24.99 16.72 12.50
N LEU A 134 -25.63 17.89 12.66
CA LEU A 134 -26.11 18.43 13.94
C LEU A 134 -27.25 17.63 14.58
N LEU A 135 -27.88 16.70 13.84
CA LEU A 135 -28.84 15.75 14.41
C LEU A 135 -28.20 14.76 15.40
N ASN A 136 -26.87 14.79 15.59
CA ASN A 136 -26.13 13.99 16.58
C ASN A 136 -26.40 12.48 16.51
N LEU A 137 -26.63 11.99 15.30
CA LEU A 137 -26.83 10.58 15.00
C LEU A 137 -25.56 9.75 15.32
N LYS A 138 -25.70 8.43 15.46
CA LYS A 138 -24.57 7.49 15.52
C LYS A 138 -23.66 7.68 14.29
N THR A 139 -24.27 7.93 13.14
CA THR A 139 -23.59 8.25 11.88
C THR A 139 -22.79 9.55 11.99
N SER A 140 -23.35 10.62 12.57
CA SER A 140 -22.63 11.89 12.83
C SER A 140 -21.38 11.67 13.67
N ARG A 141 -21.51 10.86 14.74
CA ARG A 141 -20.37 10.49 15.59
C ARG A 141 -19.32 9.67 14.84
N ALA A 142 -19.73 8.70 14.03
CA ALA A 142 -18.82 7.91 13.20
C ALA A 142 -18.04 8.81 12.22
N TRP A 143 -18.75 9.72 11.55
CA TRP A 143 -18.15 10.69 10.62
C TRP A 143 -17.13 11.59 11.30
N ARG A 144 -17.44 12.12 12.50
CA ARG A 144 -16.49 12.93 13.27
C ARG A 144 -15.21 12.15 13.62
N ILE A 145 -15.32 10.86 13.95
CA ILE A 145 -14.15 10.00 14.20
C ILE A 145 -13.30 9.86 12.93
N LYS A 146 -13.92 9.62 11.77
CA LYS A 146 -13.23 9.58 10.48
C LYS A 146 -12.52 10.91 10.18
N GLU A 147 -13.22 12.04 10.28
CA GLU A 147 -12.65 13.33 9.90
C GLU A 147 -11.54 13.79 10.84
N THR A 148 -11.70 13.59 12.15
CA THR A 148 -10.64 13.91 13.12
C THR A 148 -9.35 13.14 12.84
N PHE A 149 -9.43 11.88 12.40
CA PHE A 149 -8.25 11.10 12.06
C PHE A 149 -7.41 11.70 10.93
N ARG A 150 -7.97 12.57 10.08
CA ARG A 150 -7.23 13.21 8.98
C ARG A 150 -6.07 14.06 9.47
N GLU A 151 -6.16 14.60 10.68
CA GLU A 151 -5.09 15.36 11.33
C GLU A 151 -3.84 14.50 11.59
N PHE A 152 -3.98 13.17 11.74
CA PHE A 152 -2.85 12.24 11.90
C PHE A 152 -1.78 12.44 10.82
N TRP A 153 -2.21 12.63 9.58
CA TRP A 153 -1.34 12.76 8.41
C TRP A 153 -0.60 14.10 8.33
N ARG A 154 -0.96 15.07 9.18
CA ARG A 154 -0.29 16.39 9.24
C ARG A 154 0.93 16.37 10.14
N TYR A 155 1.02 15.44 11.09
CA TYR A 155 2.16 15.31 11.97
C TYR A 155 3.43 14.92 11.21
N ARG A 156 4.54 15.60 11.51
CA ARG A 156 5.88 15.31 10.99
C ARG A 156 6.78 14.62 12.02
N TYR A 157 6.43 14.72 13.30
CA TYR A 157 7.19 14.13 14.39
C TYR A 157 6.47 12.88 14.93
N THR A 158 7.17 11.75 14.96
CA THR A 158 6.61 10.44 15.32
C THR A 158 5.99 10.42 16.71
N GLY A 159 6.61 11.07 17.70
CA GLY A 159 6.07 11.13 19.06
C GLY A 159 4.74 11.91 19.14
N ALA A 160 4.58 12.95 18.32
CA ALA A 160 3.33 13.72 18.26
C ALA A 160 2.23 12.93 17.53
N ALA A 161 2.59 12.26 16.43
CA ALA A 161 1.68 11.36 15.71
C ALA A 161 1.19 10.22 16.61
N LYS A 162 2.08 9.62 17.40
CA LYS A 162 1.74 8.56 18.37
C LYS A 162 0.77 9.04 19.44
N ARG A 163 1.07 10.17 20.10
CA ARG A 163 0.17 10.75 21.10
C ARG A 163 -1.22 11.04 20.54
N PHE A 164 -1.29 11.60 19.34
CA PHE A 164 -2.55 11.81 18.66
C PHE A 164 -3.27 10.47 18.40
N PHE A 165 -2.56 9.49 17.85
CA PHE A 165 -3.11 8.18 17.51
C PHE A 165 -3.69 7.50 18.75
N ASP A 166 -2.95 7.47 19.86
CA ASP A 166 -3.39 6.89 21.13
C ASP A 166 -4.66 7.57 21.65
N ALA A 167 -4.69 8.91 21.69
CA ALA A 167 -5.83 9.68 22.15
C ALA A 167 -7.08 9.46 21.26
N TRP A 168 -6.91 9.58 19.95
CA TRP A 168 -7.97 9.33 18.96
C TRP A 168 -8.49 7.91 19.05
N SER A 169 -7.60 6.93 19.13
CA SER A 169 -7.92 5.50 19.17
C SER A 169 -8.70 5.16 20.44
N ASN A 170 -8.31 5.70 21.59
CA ASN A 170 -9.02 5.52 22.85
C ASN A 170 -10.42 6.17 22.83
N ASN A 171 -10.54 7.37 22.25
CA ASN A 171 -11.85 8.00 22.07
C ASN A 171 -12.76 7.18 21.14
N ALA A 172 -12.23 6.74 19.99
CA ALA A 172 -12.96 5.96 19.01
C ALA A 172 -13.40 4.59 19.56
N MET A 173 -12.58 3.94 20.41
CA MET A 173 -12.96 2.69 21.09
C MET A 173 -14.13 2.85 22.07
N ARG A 174 -14.30 4.04 22.66
CA ARG A 174 -15.40 4.39 23.58
C ARG A 174 -16.67 4.84 22.85
N SER A 175 -16.66 4.92 21.52
CA SER A 175 -17.79 5.41 20.72
C SER A 175 -19.05 4.52 20.77
N ARG A 176 -18.95 3.27 21.25
CA ARG A 176 -20.02 2.26 21.17
C ARG A 176 -20.47 1.99 19.71
N LEU A 177 -19.58 2.20 18.74
CA LEU A 177 -19.82 1.93 17.32
C LEU A 177 -18.96 0.75 16.86
N GLU A 178 -19.55 -0.44 16.79
CA GLU A 178 -18.79 -1.67 16.52
C GLU A 178 -18.05 -1.67 15.17
N PRO A 179 -18.62 -1.16 14.05
CA PRO A 179 -17.88 -1.03 12.79
C PRO A 179 -16.63 -0.16 12.92
N VAL A 180 -16.70 0.94 13.67
CA VAL A 180 -15.55 1.83 13.92
C VAL A 180 -14.51 1.13 14.78
N LYS A 181 -14.93 0.48 15.87
CA LYS A 181 -14.03 -0.27 16.76
C LYS A 181 -13.23 -1.35 16.03
N LYS A 182 -13.85 -2.03 15.05
CA LYS A 182 -13.17 -3.03 14.22
C LYS A 182 -12.02 -2.41 13.42
N VAL A 183 -12.24 -1.25 12.80
CA VAL A 183 -11.20 -0.52 12.06
C VAL A 183 -10.11 -0.05 13.02
N VAL A 184 -10.47 0.52 14.17
CA VAL A 184 -9.49 1.00 15.17
C VAL A 184 -8.60 -0.13 15.67
N ARG A 185 -9.15 -1.32 15.96
CA ARG A 185 -8.37 -2.51 16.32
C ARG A 185 -7.40 -2.94 15.22
N MET A 186 -7.85 -2.88 13.97
CA MET A 186 -6.98 -3.16 12.83
C MET A 186 -5.84 -2.13 12.76
N LEU A 187 -6.14 -0.83 12.87
CA LEU A 187 -5.12 0.22 12.86
C LEU A 187 -4.11 0.10 14.01
N ARG A 188 -4.54 -0.30 15.23
CA ARG A 188 -3.66 -0.55 16.37
C ARG A 188 -2.63 -1.65 16.08
N ARG A 189 -3.03 -2.74 15.43
CA ARG A 189 -2.11 -3.82 15.01
C ARG A 189 -1.08 -3.36 13.97
N HIS A 190 -1.39 -2.29 13.26
CA HIS A 190 -0.58 -1.71 12.20
C HIS A 190 0.03 -0.34 12.60
N GLU A 191 0.10 -0.03 13.89
CA GLU A 191 0.54 1.27 14.40
C GLU A 191 1.93 1.65 13.89
N ALA A 192 2.90 0.72 13.93
CA ALA A 192 4.26 0.97 13.47
C ALA A 192 4.30 1.48 12.03
N GLY A 193 3.53 0.85 11.13
CA GLY A 193 3.49 1.28 9.72
C GLY A 193 2.72 2.57 9.48
N LEU A 194 1.76 2.91 10.34
CA LEU A 194 1.09 4.22 10.32
C LEU A 194 2.05 5.32 10.77
N LEU A 195 2.81 5.09 11.85
CA LEU A 195 3.80 6.03 12.38
C LEU A 195 4.98 6.24 11.43
N ASN A 196 5.36 5.22 10.66
CA ASN A 196 6.41 5.35 9.63
C ASN A 196 6.06 6.41 8.57
N TYR A 197 4.77 6.72 8.35
CA TYR A 197 4.37 7.80 7.45
C TYR A 197 4.91 9.16 7.91
N SER A 198 4.96 9.46 9.21
CA SER A 198 5.46 10.76 9.67
C SER A 198 6.95 10.96 9.36
N LYS A 199 7.71 9.86 9.26
CA LYS A 199 9.14 9.86 8.94
C LYS A 199 9.41 9.89 7.43
N HIS A 200 8.73 9.03 6.66
CA HIS A 200 9.06 8.80 5.26
C HIS A 200 8.16 9.54 4.27
N ARG A 201 6.89 9.81 4.62
CA ARG A 201 5.92 10.57 3.81
C ARG A 201 5.69 10.01 2.39
N ILE A 202 5.98 8.73 2.17
CA ILE A 202 5.72 8.04 0.91
C ILE A 202 4.22 7.74 0.82
N SER A 203 3.64 7.90 -0.37
CA SER A 203 2.24 7.57 -0.65
C SER A 203 2.15 6.62 -1.84
N ASN A 204 1.16 5.74 -1.85
CA ASN A 204 0.95 4.81 -2.96
C ASN A 204 0.28 5.47 -4.18
N ALA A 205 0.04 6.79 -4.16
CA ALA A 205 -0.72 7.52 -5.18
C ALA A 205 -0.17 7.32 -6.61
N CYS A 206 1.16 7.25 -6.78
CA CYS A 206 1.76 6.98 -8.08
C CYS A 206 1.41 5.58 -8.59
N ALA A 207 1.54 4.56 -7.73
CA ALA A 207 1.18 3.18 -8.08
C ALA A 207 -0.34 3.03 -8.32
N GLU A 208 -1.18 3.73 -7.55
CA GLU A 208 -2.63 3.80 -7.79
C GLU A 208 -2.97 4.45 -9.14
N GLY A 209 -2.23 5.49 -9.53
CA GLY A 209 -2.34 6.10 -10.86
C GLY A 209 -2.03 5.10 -11.98
N PHE A 210 -0.93 4.35 -11.84
CA PHE A 210 -0.61 3.25 -12.76
C PHE A 210 -1.68 2.17 -12.79
N ASN A 211 -2.14 1.70 -11.63
CA ASN A 211 -3.21 0.71 -11.54
C ASN A 211 -4.50 1.18 -12.21
N SER A 212 -4.88 2.44 -12.02
CA SER A 212 -6.07 3.02 -12.66
C SER A 212 -5.92 3.09 -14.17
N ALA A 213 -4.75 3.51 -14.67
CA ALA A 213 -4.44 3.50 -16.10
C ALA A 213 -4.51 2.08 -16.70
N ILE A 214 -3.95 1.09 -15.99
CA ILE A 214 -4.00 -0.32 -16.39
C ILE A 214 -5.45 -0.83 -16.45
N GLN A 215 -6.28 -0.52 -15.44
CA GLN A 215 -7.70 -0.90 -15.45
C GLN A 215 -8.46 -0.23 -16.61
N LEU A 216 -8.15 1.03 -16.93
CA LEU A 216 -8.74 1.72 -18.09
C LEU A 216 -8.34 1.04 -19.41
N ILE A 217 -7.06 0.69 -19.58
CA ILE A 217 -6.58 -0.07 -20.75
C ILE A 217 -7.34 -1.39 -20.88
N LYS A 218 -7.56 -2.09 -19.77
CA LYS A 218 -8.31 -3.35 -19.73
C LYS A 218 -9.79 -3.15 -20.06
N ALA A 219 -10.43 -2.11 -19.52
CA ALA A 219 -11.83 -1.78 -19.79
C ALA A 219 -12.05 -1.42 -21.26
N ASN A 220 -11.21 -0.55 -21.83
CA ASN A 220 -11.25 -0.17 -23.24
C ASN A 220 -11.04 -1.36 -24.17
N ALA A 221 -10.24 -2.34 -23.76
CA ALA A 221 -10.01 -3.57 -24.50
C ALA A 221 -11.17 -4.59 -24.40
N ARG A 222 -12.13 -4.39 -23.49
CA ARG A 222 -13.11 -5.41 -23.07
C ARG A 222 -12.45 -6.71 -22.61
N GLY A 223 -11.30 -6.57 -21.94
CA GLY A 223 -10.47 -7.69 -21.48
C GLY A 223 -9.39 -8.13 -22.49
N PHE A 224 -8.51 -9.01 -22.03
CA PHE A 224 -7.43 -9.57 -22.83
C PHE A 224 -7.45 -11.08 -22.73
N ARG A 225 -7.32 -11.76 -23.88
CA ARG A 225 -7.22 -13.22 -23.95
C ARG A 225 -5.78 -13.73 -23.76
N ASN A 226 -4.78 -12.87 -23.97
CA ASN A 226 -3.35 -13.22 -23.89
C ASN A 226 -2.59 -12.18 -23.04
N PHE A 227 -1.79 -12.67 -22.10
CA PHE A 227 -0.94 -11.85 -21.24
C PHE A 227 0.11 -11.04 -22.03
N THR A 228 0.67 -11.57 -23.11
CA THR A 228 1.65 -10.85 -23.93
C THR A 228 1.07 -9.57 -24.51
N ASN A 229 -0.15 -9.63 -25.04
CA ASN A 229 -0.85 -8.46 -25.58
C ASN A 229 -1.26 -7.47 -24.48
N TYR A 230 -1.63 -7.99 -23.31
CA TYR A 230 -1.91 -7.17 -22.13
C TYR A 230 -0.67 -6.40 -21.68
N ARG A 231 0.47 -7.10 -21.52
CA ARG A 231 1.76 -6.52 -21.16
C ARG A 231 2.23 -5.49 -22.19
N ALA A 232 2.14 -5.80 -23.48
CA ALA A 232 2.54 -4.89 -24.55
C ALA A 232 1.74 -3.58 -24.50
N ARG A 233 0.41 -3.64 -24.29
CA ARG A 233 -0.42 -2.43 -24.17
C ARG A 233 -0.10 -1.61 -22.92
N ILE A 234 0.16 -2.26 -21.78
CA ILE A 234 0.60 -1.57 -20.56
C ILE A 234 1.93 -0.86 -20.82
N LEU A 235 2.92 -1.55 -21.37
CA LEU A 235 4.23 -0.96 -21.66
C LEU A 235 4.14 0.17 -22.67
N PHE A 236 3.28 0.05 -23.68
CA PHE A 236 3.03 1.12 -24.65
C PHE A 236 2.45 2.38 -23.99
N HIS A 237 1.37 2.24 -23.21
CA HIS A 237 0.66 3.39 -22.64
C HIS A 237 1.34 3.97 -21.38
N CYS A 238 1.95 3.12 -20.56
CA CYS A 238 2.56 3.51 -19.28
C CYS A 238 4.09 3.65 -19.36
N GLY A 239 4.74 3.04 -20.34
CA GLY A 239 6.21 3.01 -20.48
C GLY A 239 6.80 4.11 -21.37
N LYS A 240 5.99 5.04 -21.90
CA LYS A 240 6.43 6.14 -22.79
C LYS A 240 7.32 5.66 -23.95
N LEU A 241 6.98 4.54 -24.58
CA LEU A 241 7.69 4.08 -25.78
C LEU A 241 7.55 5.15 -26.87
N ASP A 242 8.67 5.78 -27.24
CA ASP A 242 8.73 6.74 -28.34
C ASP A 242 8.74 5.96 -29.66
N ILE A 243 7.66 6.08 -30.44
CA ILE A 243 7.46 5.36 -31.69
C ILE A 243 7.84 6.25 -32.87
N ARG A 244 8.91 7.05 -32.73
CA ARG A 244 9.55 7.67 -33.88
C ARG A 244 10.13 6.54 -34.71
N LEU A 245 9.34 6.08 -35.67
CA LEU A 245 9.77 5.30 -36.81
C LEU A 245 10.80 6.17 -37.54
N GLY A 246 12.07 5.84 -37.36
CA GLY A 246 13.17 6.38 -38.16
C GLY A 246 13.15 5.83 -39.58
#